data_AF-A0A1Y5ET71-F1
#
_entry.id   AF-A0A1Y5ET71-F1
#
_cell.length_a   1.000
_cell.length_b   1.000
_cell.length_c   1.000
_cell.angle_alpha   90.00
_cell.angle_beta   90.00
_cell.angle_gamma   90.00
#
_symmetry.space_group_name_H-M   'P 1'
#
loop_
_entity.id
_entity.type
_entity.pdbx_description
1 polymer ?
#
loop_
_entity_poly.entity_id
_entity_poly.type
_entity_poly.pdbx_seq_one_letter_code
_entity_poly.pdbx_strand_id
1 'polypeptide(L)'
;MGFSRDEFIRSLEKQTSLKYNRQGNCIQLYFANKTVLLTLGGQRFRQIGSLRLRCLRVDFDFSALTELEQEQLLQQFLLKFNRGGG
;
A
#
# COMPACT_ATOMS: atom_id res chain seq x y z
N MET A 1 7.89 -3.67 -1.09
CA MET A 1 8.18 -2.24 -1.26
C MET A 1 9.21 -1.82 -0.22
N GLY A 2 10.30 -1.19 -0.66
CA GLY A 2 11.48 -0.89 0.16
C GLY A 2 11.35 0.39 0.98
N PHE A 3 10.16 0.68 1.52
CA PHE A 3 9.90 1.92 2.24
C PHE A 3 9.46 1.62 3.67
N SER A 4 9.84 2.51 4.58
CA SER A 4 9.38 2.53 5.96
C SER A 4 7.91 2.94 6.07
N ARG A 5 7.30 2.75 7.24
CA ARG A 5 5.92 3.18 7.51
C ARG A 5 5.74 4.66 7.24
N ASP A 6 6.65 5.50 7.72
CA ASP A 6 6.60 6.95 7.56
C ASP A 6 6.68 7.38 6.10
N GLU A 7 7.54 6.75 5.30
CA GLU A 7 7.63 7.02 3.85
C GLU A 7 6.36 6.61 3.10
N PHE A 8 5.76 5.48 3.49
CA PHE A 8 4.48 5.05 2.94
C PHE A 8 3.36 6.04 3.26
N ILE A 9 3.23 6.45 4.53
CA ILE A 9 2.23 7.43 4.96
C ILE A 9 2.44 8.78 4.26
N ARG A 10 3.68 9.27 4.18
CA ARG A 10 4.00 10.49 3.42
C ARG A 10 3.61 10.37 1.95
N SER A 11 3.80 9.21 1.33
CA SER A 11 3.40 8.97 -0.06
C SER A 11 1.86 8.93 -0.19
N LEU A 12 1.17 8.36 0.81
CA LEU A 12 -0.29 8.28 0.87
C LEU A 12 -0.94 9.65 1.07
N GLU A 13 -0.29 10.54 1.83
CA GLU A 13 -0.71 11.92 2.05
C GLU A 13 -0.41 12.82 0.84
N LYS A 14 0.68 12.56 0.11
CA LYS A 14 1.05 13.30 -1.11
C LYS A 14 0.19 12.96 -2.31
N GLN A 15 -0.32 11.72 -2.39
CA GLN A 15 -1.17 11.32 -3.51
C GLN A 15 -2.60 11.86 -3.31
N THR A 16 -3.21 12.33 -4.39
CA THR A 16 -4.58 12.89 -4.37
C THR A 16 -5.58 12.04 -5.13
N SER A 17 -5.13 10.91 -5.69
CA SER A 17 -5.89 10.10 -6.66
C SER A 17 -6.77 9.06 -5.98
N LEU A 18 -6.28 8.46 -4.90
CA LEU A 18 -6.96 7.44 -4.12
C LEU A 18 -7.68 8.13 -2.96
N LYS A 19 -9.00 7.95 -2.89
CA LYS A 19 -9.78 8.34 -1.71
C LYS A 19 -9.53 7.32 -0.62
N TYR A 20 -9.17 7.78 0.57
CA TYR A 20 -8.91 6.91 1.70
C TYR A 20 -9.35 7.53 3.03
N ASN A 21 -9.59 6.67 4.01
CA ASN A 21 -9.71 7.03 5.41
C ASN A 21 -8.66 6.26 6.21
N ARG A 22 -7.91 6.92 7.09
CA ARG A 22 -6.85 6.28 7.88
C ARG A 22 -7.20 6.33 9.36
N GLN A 23 -7.16 5.15 9.99
CA GLN A 23 -7.28 4.98 11.44
C GLN A 23 -6.08 4.18 11.93
N GLY A 24 -5.03 4.89 12.35
CA GLY A 24 -3.80 4.27 12.82
C GLY A 24 -3.11 3.45 11.72
N ASN A 25 -3.07 2.13 11.91
CA ASN A 25 -2.49 1.16 10.98
C ASN A 25 -3.51 0.61 9.96
N CYS A 26 -4.79 0.94 10.10
CA CYS A 26 -5.84 0.54 9.16
C CYS A 26 -6.13 1.70 8.21
N ILE A 27 -6.14 1.42 6.92
CA ILE A 27 -6.44 2.36 5.84
C ILE A 27 -7.59 1.77 5.05
N GLN A 28 -8.72 2.47 5.03
CA GLN A 28 -9.85 2.13 4.18
C GLN A 28 -9.70 2.88 2.87
N LEU A 29 -9.49 2.15 1.78
CA LEU A 29 -9.44 2.68 0.42
C LEU A 29 -10.85 2.60 -0.19
N TYR A 30 -11.28 3.66 -0.86
CA TYR A 30 -12.53 3.67 -1.62
C TYR A 30 -12.21 3.49 -3.11
N PHE A 31 -12.62 2.37 -3.68
CA PHE A 31 -12.36 1.99 -5.06
C PHE A 31 -13.61 1.36 -5.69
N ALA A 32 -14.01 1.81 -6.88
CA ALA A 32 -15.19 1.28 -7.60
C ALA A 32 -16.48 1.21 -6.75
N ASN A 33 -16.78 2.26 -5.95
CA ASN A 33 -17.88 2.31 -4.97
C ASN A 33 -17.82 1.24 -3.85
N LYS A 34 -16.68 0.57 -3.70
CA LYS A 34 -16.43 -0.42 -2.65
C LYS A 34 -15.35 0.06 -1.71
N THR A 35 -15.29 -0.56 -0.55
CA THR A 35 -14.27 -0.29 0.45
C THR A 35 -13.31 -1.46 0.54
N VAL A 36 -12.02 -1.16 0.48
CA VAL A 36 -10.93 -2.13 0.57
C VAL A 36 -10.13 -1.80 1.81
N LEU A 37 -10.01 -2.77 2.72
CA LEU A 37 -9.25 -2.57 3.95
C LEU A 37 -7.78 -2.87 3.68
N LEU A 38 -6.93 -1.94 4.03
CA LEU A 38 -5.48 -2.04 3.92
C LEU A 38 -4.89 -1.93 5.32
N THR A 39 -4.18 -2.97 5.75
CA THR A 39 -3.58 -3.03 7.08
C THR A 39 -2.06 -2.91 6.97
N LEU A 40 -1.50 -1.94 7.68
CA LEU A 40 -0.06 -1.73 7.80
C LEU A 40 0.47 -2.58 8.95
N GLY A 41 1.11 -3.70 8.59
CA GLY A 41 1.78 -4.59 9.53
C GLY A 41 3.09 -3.99 10.08
N GLY A 42 3.85 -4.85 10.76
CA GLY A 42 5.17 -4.49 11.28
C GLY A 42 6.18 -4.21 10.18
N GLN A 43 7.16 -3.34 10.47
CA GLN A 43 8.32 -3.17 9.61
C GLN A 43 9.21 -4.42 9.74
N ARG A 44 9.57 -5.00 8.60
CA ARG A 44 10.53 -6.10 8.52
C ARG A 44 11.75 -5.64 7.75
N PHE A 45 12.89 -6.26 8.00
CA PHE A 45 14.06 -6.10 7.16
C PHE A 45 14.14 -7.28 6.20
N ARG A 46 14.15 -7.01 4.90
CA ARG A 46 14.47 -8.01 3.89
C ARG A 46 15.95 -7.88 3.56
N GLN A 47 16.70 -8.96 3.76
CA GLN A 47 18.09 -9.03 3.35
C GLN A 47 18.19 -9.56 1.92
N ILE A 48 18.86 -8.82 1.05
CA ILE A 48 19.16 -9.23 -0.32
C ILE A 48 20.68 -9.04 -0.49
N GLY A 49 21.44 -10.13 -0.40
CA GLY A 49 22.90 -10.07 -0.31
C GLY A 49 23.36 -9.30 0.94
N SER A 50 24.16 -8.24 0.75
CA SER A 50 24.61 -7.33 1.82
C SER A 50 23.62 -6.19 2.12
N LEU A 51 22.59 -5.99 1.29
CA LEU A 51 21.61 -4.91 1.45
C LEU A 51 20.52 -5.30 2.45
N ARG A 52 20.27 -4.41 3.43
CA ARG A 52 19.11 -4.49 4.33
C ARG A 52 18.07 -3.47 3.91
N LEU A 53 16.99 -3.96 3.31
CA LEU A 53 15.86 -3.11 2.90
C LEU A 53 14.78 -3.14 3.98
N ARG A 54 14.33 -1.96 4.41
CA ARG A 54 13.12 -1.84 5.23
C ARG A 54 11.93 -2.17 4.34
N CYS A 55 11.13 -3.13 4.75
CA CYS A 55 9.91 -3.53 4.08
C CYS A 55 8.74 -3.37 5.06
N LEU A 56 7.85 -2.45 4.75
CA LEU A 56 6.54 -2.40 5.39
C LEU A 56 5.68 -3.55 4.85
N ARG A 57 5.16 -4.39 5.76
CA ARG A 57 4.14 -5.37 5.39
C ARG A 57 2.82 -4.63 5.19
N VAL A 58 2.20 -4.82 4.03
CA VAL A 58 0.88 -4.27 3.69
C VAL A 58 -0.01 -5.43 3.32
N ASP A 59 -1.08 -5.64 4.07
CA ASP A 59 -2.08 -6.66 3.80
C ASP A 59 -3.36 -5.99 3.29
N PHE A 60 -3.95 -6.56 2.24
CA PHE A 60 -5.17 -6.06 1.62
C PHE A 60 -6.30 -7.06 1.85
N ASP A 61 -7.46 -6.57 2.25
CA ASP A 61 -8.70 -7.32 2.26
C ASP A 61 -9.46 -7.05 0.95
N PHE A 62 -9.42 -8.03 0.06
CA PHE A 62 -10.08 -8.00 -1.24
C PHE A 62 -11.45 -8.67 -1.23
N SER A 63 -12.03 -9.00 -0.07
CA SER A 63 -13.28 -9.78 0.01
C SER A 63 -14.45 -9.11 -0.70
N ALA A 64 -14.40 -7.78 -0.88
CA ALA A 64 -15.41 -7.00 -1.59
C ALA A 64 -15.15 -6.88 -3.12
N LEU A 65 -13.95 -7.21 -3.60
CA LEU A 65 -13.52 -7.01 -4.98
C LEU A 65 -13.57 -8.30 -5.79
N THR A 66 -13.86 -8.15 -7.08
CA THR A 66 -13.63 -9.17 -8.10
C THR A 66 -12.14 -9.22 -8.48
N GLU A 67 -11.70 -10.31 -9.11
CA GLU A 67 -10.30 -10.46 -9.54
C GLU A 67 -9.85 -9.31 -10.44
N LEU A 68 -10.68 -8.88 -11.39
CA LEU A 68 -10.38 -7.75 -12.27
C LEU A 68 -10.20 -6.44 -11.50
N GLU A 69 -11.09 -6.16 -10.53
CA GLU A 69 -11.01 -4.95 -9.70
C GLU A 69 -9.78 -5.00 -8.78
N GLN A 70 -9.44 -6.18 -8.26
CA GLN A 70 -8.24 -6.40 -7.47
C GLN A 70 -6.98 -6.09 -8.29
N GLU A 71 -6.87 -6.60 -9.51
CA GLU A 71 -5.74 -6.32 -10.40
C GLU A 71 -5.63 -4.82 -10.72
N GLN A 72 -6.75 -4.17 -11.04
CA GLN A 72 -6.79 -2.74 -11.32
C GLN A 72 -6.36 -1.91 -10.11
N LEU A 73 -6.84 -2.24 -8.91
CA LEU A 73 -6.45 -1.57 -7.68
C LEU A 73 -4.97 -1.75 -7.41
N LEU A 74 -4.45 -2.98 -7.53
CA LEU A 74 -3.04 -3.27 -7.34
C LEU A 74 -2.15 -2.52 -8.34
N GLN A 75 -2.54 -2.46 -9.61
CA GLN A 75 -1.83 -1.68 -10.62
C GLN A 75 -1.81 -0.18 -10.26
N GLN A 76 -2.96 0.41 -9.92
CA GLN A 76 -3.03 1.80 -9.51
C GLN A 76 -2.19 2.07 -8.26
N PHE A 77 -2.24 1.17 -7.28
CA PHE A 77 -1.46 1.25 -6.06
C PHE A 77 0.04 1.20 -6.37
N LEU A 78 0.49 0.22 -7.15
CA LEU A 78 1.90 0.09 -7.54
C LEU A 78 2.38 1.31 -8.34
N LEU A 79 1.59 1.84 -9.26
CA LEU A 79 1.95 3.05 -10.02
C LEU A 79 2.20 4.27 -9.12
N LYS A 80 1.54 4.34 -7.95
CA LYS A 80 1.67 5.46 -7.01
C LYS A 80 2.77 5.23 -5.98
N PHE A 81 2.87 4.02 -5.44
CA PHE A 81 3.76 3.71 -4.32
C PHE A 81 5.08 3.05 -4.73
N ASN A 82 5.20 2.55 -5.97
CA ASN A 82 6.41 1.88 -6.47
C ASN A 82 7.32 2.82 -7.28
N ARG A 83 7.11 4.15 -7.23
CA ARG A 83 7.94 5.19 -7.88
C ARG A 83 9.31 5.42 -7.20
N GLY A 84 9.81 4.45 -6.44
CA GLY A 84 11.11 4.52 -5.76
C GLY A 84 12.14 3.55 -6.33
N GLY A 85 12.16 3.39 -7.65
CA GLY A 85 13.20 2.67 -8.39
C GLY A 85 13.78 3.58 -9.46
N GLY A 86 14.63 4.51 -9.04
CA GLY A 86 15.64 5.15 -9.89
C GLY A 86 16.99 4.56 -9.55
#